data_AF-A0A1J5PV08-F1
#
_entry.id   AF-A0A1J5PV08-F1
#
_cell.length_a   1.000
_cell.length_b   1.000
_cell.length_c   1.000
_cell.angle_alpha   90.00
_cell.angle_beta   90.00
_cell.angle_gamma   90.00
#
_symmetry.space_group_name_H-M   'P 1'
#
loop_
_entity.id
_entity.type
_entity.pdbx_description
1 polymer ?
#
loop_
_entity_poly.entity_id
_entity_poly.type
_entity_poly.pdbx_seq_one_letter_code
_entity_poly.pdbx_strand_id
1 'polypeptide(L)'
;MFRFAELVGGDLRLSPEGRRFAKADTDERKTLFAKHLLTYVPLAAHIRRVLDERPSHRGPWTRFADELEDHMSPEDAARTLRAVISWSRYAEVFAYDDETQTFSLENP
;
A
#
# COMPACT_ATOMS: atom_id res chain seq x y z
N MET A 1 2.72 8.45 -7.21
CA MET A 1 3.96 7.63 -7.29
C MET A 1 4.75 7.84 -6.00
N PHE A 2 5.40 6.81 -5.47
CA PHE A 2 6.08 6.74 -4.14
C PHE A 2 7.19 7.79 -3.86
N ARG A 3 7.44 8.77 -4.73
CA ARG A 3 8.43 9.85 -4.55
C ARG A 3 9.90 9.40 -4.36
N PHE A 4 10.26 8.18 -4.76
CA PHE A 4 11.66 7.73 -4.78
C PHE A 4 12.45 8.23 -6.00
N ALA A 5 11.77 8.65 -7.07
CA ALA A 5 12.40 9.21 -8.24
C ALA A 5 11.57 10.37 -8.80
N GLU A 6 12.24 11.24 -9.52
CA GLU A 6 11.68 12.38 -10.22
C GLU A 6 12.18 12.41 -11.66
N LEU A 7 11.32 12.89 -12.57
CA LEU A 7 11.67 13.09 -13.97
C LEU A 7 12.11 14.55 -14.15
N VAL A 8 13.36 14.76 -14.55
CA VAL A 8 13.93 16.10 -14.76
C VAL A 8 14.50 16.17 -16.17
N GLY A 9 13.84 16.92 -17.05
CA GLY A 9 14.31 17.11 -18.44
C GLY A 9 14.35 15.82 -19.27
N GLY A 10 13.53 14.83 -18.95
CA GLY A 10 13.54 13.51 -19.60
C GLY A 10 14.44 12.47 -18.90
N ASP A 11 15.30 12.89 -17.98
CA ASP A 11 16.13 11.99 -17.18
C ASP A 11 15.38 11.54 -15.91
N LEU A 12 15.40 10.25 -15.62
CA LEU A 12 14.97 9.72 -14.33
C LEU A 12 16.07 9.90 -13.29
N ARG A 13 15.82 10.70 -12.25
CA ARG A 13 16.77 10.94 -11.15
C ARG A 13 16.19 10.40 -9.84
N LEU A 14 17.03 9.77 -9.03
CA LEU A 14 16.63 9.38 -7.67
C LEU A 14 16.43 10.64 -6.82
N SER A 15 15.34 10.67 -6.04
CA SER A 15 15.16 11.66 -4.99
C SER A 15 16.14 11.40 -3.84
N PRO A 16 16.30 12.31 -2.87
CA PRO A 16 17.08 12.03 -1.65
C PRO A 16 16.63 10.73 -0.95
N GLU A 17 15.32 10.52 -0.82
CA GLU A 17 14.74 9.28 -0.27
C GLU A 17 15.00 8.07 -1.17
N GLY A 18 14.98 8.23 -2.49
CA GLY A 18 15.34 7.16 -3.43
C GLY A 18 16.80 6.73 -3.33
N ARG A 19 17.71 7.69 -3.14
CA ARG A 19 19.13 7.39 -2.88
C ARG A 19 19.34 6.67 -1.56
N ARG A 20 18.58 7.06 -0.53
CA ARG A 20 18.60 6.39 0.77
C ARG A 20 18.10 4.95 0.64
N PHE A 21 16.93 4.76 0.03
CA PHE A 21 16.34 3.45 -0.24
C PHE A 21 17.31 2.53 -1.02
N ALA A 22 17.99 3.06 -2.04
CA ALA A 22 18.95 2.27 -2.83
C ALA A 22 20.14 1.75 -2.00
N LYS A 23 20.59 2.49 -0.98
CA LYS A 23 21.74 2.15 -0.13
C LYS A 23 21.36 1.41 1.15
N ALA A 24 20.10 1.47 1.55
CA ALA A 24 19.57 0.85 2.75
C ALA A 24 19.66 -0.68 2.68
N ASP A 25 19.78 -1.31 3.86
CA ASP A 25 19.57 -2.74 4.02
C ASP A 25 18.08 -3.11 3.86
N THR A 26 17.77 -4.40 3.98
CA THR A 26 16.42 -4.90 3.76
C THR A 26 15.39 -4.27 4.71
N ASP A 27 15.72 -4.16 6.00
CA ASP A 27 14.76 -3.69 7.01
C ASP A 27 14.55 -2.17 6.92
N GLU A 28 15.63 -1.42 6.66
CA GLU A 28 15.52 0.02 6.40
C GLU A 28 14.74 0.29 5.10
N ARG A 29 14.92 -0.52 4.05
CA ARG A 29 14.11 -0.40 2.83
C ARG A 29 12.63 -0.62 3.09
N LYS A 30 12.25 -1.67 3.82
CA LYS A 30 10.84 -1.92 4.18
C LYS A 30 10.26 -0.74 4.95
N THR A 31 11.00 -0.23 5.93
CA THR A 31 10.60 0.93 6.75
C THR A 31 10.38 2.19 5.89
N LEU A 32 11.32 2.50 4.99
CA LEU A 32 11.20 3.64 4.07
C LEU A 32 10.03 3.47 3.11
N PHE A 33 9.85 2.26 2.58
CA PHE A 33 8.75 1.95 1.67
C PHE A 33 7.40 2.08 2.36
N ALA A 34 7.25 1.54 3.58
CA ALA A 34 6.04 1.66 4.39
C ALA A 34 5.67 3.12 4.63
N LYS A 35 6.65 3.95 5.03
CA LYS A 35 6.44 5.39 5.20
C LYS A 35 5.91 6.03 3.92
N HIS A 36 6.55 5.76 2.78
CA HIS A 36 6.15 6.35 1.50
C HIS A 36 4.81 5.82 0.97
N LEU A 37 4.52 4.53 1.19
CA LEU A 37 3.26 3.90 0.84
C LEU A 37 2.11 4.58 1.58
N LEU A 38 2.20 4.68 2.92
CA LEU A 38 1.15 5.30 3.74
C LEU A 38 1.08 6.83 3.58
N THR A 39 2.14 7.50 3.11
CA THR A 39 2.14 8.94 2.88
C THR A 39 1.57 9.31 1.50
N TYR A 40 1.88 8.54 0.45
CA TYR A 40 1.64 8.94 -0.94
C TYR A 40 0.67 8.06 -1.72
N VAL A 41 0.18 6.96 -1.14
CA VAL A 41 -0.85 6.10 -1.74
C VAL A 41 -2.11 6.17 -0.89
N PRO A 42 -3.08 7.03 -1.24
CA PRO A 42 -4.28 7.27 -0.42
C PRO A 42 -5.06 6.00 -0.10
N LEU A 43 -5.18 5.06 -1.04
CA LEU A 43 -5.88 3.81 -0.81
C LEU A 43 -5.21 2.93 0.27
N ALA A 44 -3.88 2.85 0.28
CA ALA A 44 -3.15 2.10 1.31
C ALA A 44 -3.31 2.76 2.69
N ALA A 45 -3.19 4.09 2.76
CA ALA A 45 -3.41 4.86 3.98
C ALA A 45 -4.83 4.68 4.52
N HIS A 46 -5.82 4.70 3.62
CA HIS A 46 -7.23 4.50 3.96
C HIS A 46 -7.51 3.10 4.50
N ILE A 47 -7.01 2.04 3.84
CA ILE A 47 -7.13 0.67 4.34
C ILE A 47 -6.51 0.56 5.73
N ARG A 48 -5.28 1.03 5.91
CA ARG A 48 -4.58 1.00 7.20
C ARG A 48 -5.40 1.68 8.30
N ARG A 49 -5.88 2.89 8.05
CA ARG A 49 -6.70 3.66 8.99
C ARG A 49 -7.99 2.93 9.37
N VAL A 50 -8.71 2.38 8.40
CA VAL A 50 -9.95 1.61 8.65
C VAL A 50 -9.68 0.38 9.52
N LEU A 51 -8.54 -0.29 9.33
CA LEU A 51 -8.15 -1.42 10.17
C LEU A 51 -7.73 -0.97 11.58
N ASP A 52 -6.98 0.12 11.72
CA ASP A 52 -6.58 0.68 13.03
C ASP A 52 -7.81 1.09 13.87
N GLU A 53 -8.86 1.65 13.23
CA GLU A 53 -10.09 2.12 13.90
C GLU A 53 -11.01 0.97 14.37
N ARG A 54 -10.83 -0.25 13.84
CA ARG A 54 -11.68 -1.39 14.18
C ARG A 54 -11.11 -2.16 15.37
N PRO A 55 -11.93 -2.51 16.38
CA PRO A 55 -11.45 -3.31 17.53
C PRO A 55 -10.84 -4.67 17.14
N SER A 56 -11.29 -5.27 16.04
CA SER A 56 -10.76 -6.53 15.54
C SER A 56 -9.53 -6.38 14.65
N HIS A 57 -9.16 -5.16 14.28
CA HIS A 57 -8.14 -4.86 13.27
C HIS A 57 -8.32 -5.59 11.93
N ARG A 58 -9.57 -5.92 11.59
CA ARG A 58 -9.92 -6.72 10.40
C ARG A 58 -11.02 -6.08 9.57
N GLY A 59 -10.94 -6.25 8.25
CA GLY A 59 -11.92 -5.75 7.29
C GLY A 59 -12.13 -6.71 6.11
N PRO A 60 -13.37 -6.99 5.71
CA PRO A 60 -13.62 -7.85 4.54
C PRO A 60 -13.22 -7.13 3.25
N TRP A 61 -12.91 -7.90 2.20
CA TRP A 61 -12.62 -7.39 0.85
C TRP A 61 -13.66 -6.38 0.35
N THR A 62 -14.95 -6.74 0.47
CA THR A 62 -16.09 -5.93 0.02
C THR A 62 -16.10 -4.54 0.63
N ARG A 63 -15.62 -4.38 1.88
CA ARG A 63 -15.55 -3.06 2.53
C ARG A 63 -14.81 -2.02 1.70
N PHE A 64 -13.77 -2.44 0.98
CA PHE A 64 -12.92 -1.56 0.18
C PHE A 64 -13.22 -1.66 -1.32
N ALA A 65 -13.64 -2.83 -1.80
CA ALA A 65 -14.01 -3.02 -3.19
C ALA A 65 -15.25 -2.20 -3.55
N ASP A 66 -16.29 -2.24 -2.71
CA ASP A 66 -17.54 -1.51 -2.95
C ASP A 66 -17.29 0.01 -3.06
N GLU A 67 -16.40 0.57 -2.23
CA GLU A 67 -16.01 2.00 -2.29
C GLU A 67 -15.28 2.37 -3.60
N LEU A 68 -14.50 1.45 -4.17
CA LEU A 68 -13.83 1.68 -5.44
C LEU A 68 -14.81 1.53 -6.60
N GLU A 69 -15.73 0.57 -6.51
CA GLU A 69 -16.75 0.29 -7.52
C GLU A 69 -17.73 1.45 -7.74
N ASP A 70 -17.88 2.36 -6.76
CA ASP A 70 -18.58 3.64 -6.94
C ASP A 70 -17.92 4.56 -8.00
N HIS A 71 -16.68 4.29 -8.38
CA HIS A 71 -15.87 5.13 -9.28
C HIS A 71 -15.24 4.38 -10.46
N MET A 72 -15.22 3.04 -10.45
CA MET A 72 -14.63 2.23 -11.51
C MET A 72 -15.33 0.87 -11.65
N SER A 73 -14.96 0.10 -12.67
CA SER A 73 -15.52 -1.25 -12.84
C SER A 73 -15.09 -2.20 -11.71
N PRO A 74 -15.86 -3.26 -11.41
CA PRO A 74 -15.46 -4.28 -10.44
C PRO A 74 -14.09 -4.93 -10.76
N GLU A 75 -13.79 -5.10 -12.05
CA GLU A 75 -12.49 -5.63 -12.49
C GLU A 75 -11.34 -4.65 -12.14
N ASP A 76 -11.54 -3.36 -12.38
CA ASP A 76 -10.57 -2.32 -12.05
C ASP A 76 -10.37 -2.16 -10.54
N ALA A 77 -11.46 -2.22 -9.76
CA ALA A 77 -11.43 -2.16 -8.31
C ALA A 77 -10.60 -3.33 -7.75
N ALA A 78 -10.88 -4.56 -8.24
CA ALA A 78 -10.16 -5.74 -7.83
C ALA A 78 -8.67 -5.67 -8.19
N ARG A 79 -8.34 -5.23 -9.41
CA ARG A 79 -6.96 -5.05 -9.85
C ARG A 79 -6.23 -4.01 -9.01
N THR A 80 -6.91 -2.91 -8.67
CA THR A 80 -6.35 -1.83 -7.84
C THR A 80 -6.07 -2.30 -6.41
N LEU A 81 -7.00 -3.02 -5.79
CA LEU A 81 -6.79 -3.60 -4.45
C LEU A 81 -5.64 -4.61 -4.45
N ARG A 82 -5.57 -5.49 -5.46
CA ARG A 82 -4.45 -6.45 -5.56
C ARG A 82 -3.09 -5.78 -5.72
N ALA A 83 -3.01 -4.65 -6.43
CA ALA A 83 -1.79 -3.87 -6.52
C ALA A 83 -1.38 -3.32 -5.14
N VAL A 84 -2.33 -2.76 -4.39
CA VAL A 84 -2.07 -2.24 -3.04
C VAL A 84 -1.70 -3.35 -2.05
N ILE A 85 -2.36 -4.52 -2.10
CA ILE A 85 -2.00 -5.69 -1.30
C ILE A 85 -0.54 -6.10 -1.56
N SER A 86 -0.12 -6.13 -2.83
CA SER A 86 1.23 -6.53 -3.19
C SER A 86 2.29 -5.56 -2.62
N TRP A 87 2.03 -4.26 -2.67
CA TRP A 87 2.91 -3.28 -2.04
C TRP A 87 2.89 -3.34 -0.52
N SER A 88 1.74 -3.64 0.07
CA SER A 88 1.57 -3.70 1.52
C SER A 88 2.27 -4.89 2.13
N ARG A 89 2.30 -6.04 1.43
CA ARG A 89 3.10 -7.22 1.81
C ARG A 89 4.59 -6.93 1.86
N TYR A 90 5.12 -6.17 0.91
CA TYR A 90 6.53 -5.74 0.97
C TYR A 90 6.79 -4.78 2.13
N ALA A 91 5.81 -3.92 2.41
CA ALA A 91 5.90 -2.87 3.42
C ALA A 91 5.57 -3.34 4.84
N GLU A 92 5.02 -4.55 5.01
CA GLU A 92 4.53 -5.10 6.28
C GLU A 92 3.55 -4.15 7.00
N VAL A 93 2.70 -3.44 6.24
CA VAL A 93 1.75 -2.46 6.80
C VAL A 93 0.37 -3.04 7.09
N PHE A 94 -0.03 -4.08 6.35
CA PHE A 94 -1.21 -4.90 6.58
C PHE A 94 -1.16 -6.13 5.66
N ALA A 95 -1.79 -7.22 6.09
CA ALA A 95 -1.95 -8.45 5.34
C ALA A 95 -3.33 -8.56 4.68
N TYR A 96 -3.42 -9.43 3.70
CA TYR A 96 -4.67 -9.89 3.09
C TYR A 96 -4.63 -11.41 2.94
N ASP A 97 -5.71 -12.06 3.38
CA ASP A 97 -5.91 -13.50 3.30
C ASP A 97 -6.96 -13.81 2.22
N ASP A 98 -6.56 -14.54 1.18
CA ASP A 98 -7.41 -14.87 0.02
C ASP A 98 -8.52 -15.87 0.38
N GLU A 99 -8.29 -16.78 1.33
CA GLU A 99 -9.27 -17.82 1.71
C GLU A 99 -10.45 -17.23 2.46
N THR A 100 -10.17 -16.30 3.38
CA THR A 100 -11.14 -15.61 4.22
C THR A 100 -11.54 -14.25 3.66
N GLN A 101 -10.93 -13.82 2.55
CA GLN A 101 -11.11 -12.51 1.91
C GLN A 101 -11.03 -11.34 2.90
N THR A 102 -10.05 -11.40 3.80
CA THR A 102 -9.96 -10.49 4.95
C THR A 102 -8.63 -9.76 4.98
N PHE A 103 -8.69 -8.44 5.09
CA PHE A 103 -7.57 -7.58 5.45
C PHE A 103 -7.35 -7.61 6.98
N SER A 104 -6.10 -7.58 7.42
CA SER A 104 -5.77 -7.57 8.85
C SER A 104 -4.44 -6.89 9.17
N LEU A 105 -4.29 -6.42 10.41
CA LEU A 105 -3.01 -5.94 10.95
C LEU A 105 -2.23 -7.03 11.71
N GLU A 106 -2.82 -8.21 11.89
CA GLU A 106 -2.16 -9.36 12.51
C GLU A 106 -1.29 -10.06 11.47
N ASN A 107 -0.02 -10.32 11.82
CA ASN A 107 0.98 -10.89 10.90
C ASN A 107 1.04 -10.18 9.53
N PRO A 108 1.26 -8.85 9.50
CA PRO A 108 1.18 -8.02 8.30
C PRO A 108 2.34 -8.22 7.32
#